data_AF-A0A2V9HWV8-F1
#
_entry.id   AF-A0A2V9HWV8-F1
#
_cell.length_a   1.000
_cell.length_b   1.000
_cell.length_c   1.000
_cell.angle_alpha   90.00
_cell.angle_beta   90.00
_cell.angle_gamma   90.00
#
_symmetry.space_group_name_H-M   'P 1'
#
loop_
_entity.id
_entity.type
_entity.pdbx_description
1 polymer ?
#
loop_
_entity_poly.entity_id
_entity_poly.type
_entity_poly.pdbx_seq_one_letter_code
_entity_poly.pdbx_strand_id
1 'polypeptide(L)' 'MNLVPLGNVVAALVFASIGIFIFIVAFMVMDKLTPYHLWKEIVQEHNMALA' A
#
# COMPACT_ATOMS: atom_id res chain seq x y z
N MET A 1 35.18 8.93 -5.70
CA MET A 1 34.26 7.76 -5.57
C MET A 1 33.03 8.27 -4.82
N ASN A 2 31.93 8.54 -5.53
CA ASN A 2 30.69 8.97 -4.85
C ASN A 2 30.09 7.74 -4.18
N LEU A 3 30.11 7.74 -2.85
CA LEU A 3 29.66 6.62 -2.00
C LEU A 3 28.15 6.41 -2.05
N VAL A 4 27.39 7.46 -2.42
CA VAL A 4 25.94 7.38 -2.61
C VAL A 4 25.55 8.15 -3.87
N PRO A 5 25.05 7.47 -4.91
CA PRO A 5 24.45 8.15 -6.05
C PRO A 5 23.09 8.71 -5.63
N LEU A 6 23.08 9.95 -5.12
CA LEU A 6 21.88 10.63 -4.62
C LEU A 6 20.74 10.64 -5.64
N GLY A 7 21.06 10.75 -6.94
CA GLY A 7 20.08 10.64 -8.03
C GLY A 7 19.36 9.29 -8.07
N ASN A 8 20.05 8.19 -7.79
CA ASN A 8 19.44 6.85 -7.78
C ASN A 8 18.55 6.68 -6.54
N VAL A 9 18.95 7.25 -5.40
CA VAL A 9 18.14 7.22 -4.16
C VAL A 9 16.83 7.97 -4.37
N VAL A 10 16.89 9.15 -4.98
CA VAL A 10 15.69 9.93 -5.32
C VAL A 10 14.80 9.18 -6.31
N ALA A 11 15.38 8.58 -7.36
CA ALA A 11 14.62 7.77 -8.32
C ALA A 11 13.94 6.57 -7.65
N ALA A 12 14.63 5.87 -6.75
CA ALA A 12 14.07 4.75 -6.00
C ALA A 12 12.93 5.19 -5.07
N LEU A 13 13.08 6.33 -4.37
CA LEU A 13 12.04 6.88 -3.52
C LEU A 13 10.79 7.26 -4.32
N VAL A 14 10.97 7.91 -5.47
CA VAL A 14 9.86 8.27 -6.36
C VAL A 14 9.15 7.01 -6.87
N PHE A 15 9.90 6.02 -7.35
CA PHE A 15 9.34 4.76 -7.82
C PHE A 15 8.55 4.02 -6.73
N ALA A 16 9.13 3.91 -5.53
CA ALA A 16 8.45 3.28 -4.39
C ALA A 16 7.19 4.05 -3.99
N SER A 17 7.23 5.38 -3.99
CA SER A 17 6.09 6.23 -3.63
C SER A 17 4.94 6.06 -4.63
N ILE A 18 5.25 5.97 -5.92
CA ILE A 18 4.25 5.69 -6.96
C ILE A 18 3.61 4.31 -6.75
N GLY A 19 4.42 3.29 -6.44
CA GLY A 19 3.91 1.95 -6.14
C GLY A 19 2.95 1.93 -4.95
N ILE A 20 3.31 2.62 -3.85
CA ILE A 20 2.46 2.75 -2.67
C ILE A 20 1.16 3.49 -3.03
N PHE A 21 1.24 4.56 -3.80
CA PHE A 21 0.07 5.31 -4.23
C PHE A 21 -0.90 4.44 -5.05
N ILE A 22 -0.38 3.70 -6.03
CA ILE A 22 -1.18 2.76 -6.83
C ILE A 22 -1.83 1.70 -5.93
N PHE A 23 -1.09 1.16 -4.97
CA PHE A 23 -1.62 0.17 -4.03
C PHE A 23 -2.78 0.72 -3.19
N ILE A 24 -2.66 1.94 -2.66
CA ILE A 24 -3.72 2.59 -1.90
C ILE A 24 -4.96 2.81 -2.77
N VAL A 25 -4.78 3.31 -4.00
CA VAL A 25 -5.90 3.52 -4.92
C VAL A 25 -6.59 2.19 -5.26
N ALA A 26 -5.82 1.15 -5.54
CA ALA A 26 -6.36 -0.19 -5.79
C ALA A 26 -7.12 -0.74 -4.58
N PHE A 27 -6.60 -0.53 -3.36
CA PHE A 27 -7.28 -0.92 -2.13
C PHE A 27 -8.60 -0.16 -1.94
N MET A 28 -8.62 1.15 -2.18
CA MET A 28 -9.85 1.95 -2.11
C MET A 28 -10.89 1.52 -3.15
N VAL A 29 -10.45 1.17 -4.37
CA VAL A 29 -11.34 0.63 -5.40
C VAL A 29 -11.89 -0.72 -4.97
N MET A 30 -11.04 -1.59 -4.42
CA MET A 30 -11.43 -2.90 -3.90
C MET A 30 -12.46 -2.78 -2.77
N ASP A 31 -12.19 -1.94 -1.77
CA ASP A 31 -13.09 -1.66 -0.63
C ASP A 31 -14.44 -1.09 -1.07
N LYS A 32 -14.50 -0.41 -2.21
CA LYS A 32 -15.77 0.08 -2.79
C LYS A 32 -16.50 -0.99 -3.62
N LEU A 33 -15.76 -1.92 -4.22
CA LEU A 33 -16.34 -3.03 -5.00
C LEU A 33 -16.86 -4.15 -4.10
N THR A 34 -16.16 -4.46 -3.00
CA THR A 34 -16.67 -5.34 -1.96
C THR A 34 -17.57 -4.55 -1.02
N PRO A 35 -18.81 -4.97 -0.75
CA PRO A 35 -19.67 -4.31 0.25
C PRO A 35 -19.18 -4.50 1.70
N TYR A 36 -18.03 -5.15 1.88
CA TYR A 36 -17.34 -5.32 3.15
C TYR A 36 -16.31 -4.20 3.34
N HIS A 37 -16.33 -3.57 4.51
CA HIS A 37 -15.30 -2.63 4.92
C HIS A 37 -14.03 -3.38 5.32
N LEU A 38 -13.12 -3.59 4.36
CA LEU A 38 -11.86 -4.32 4.55
C LEU A 38 -11.03 -3.69 5.67
N TRP A 39 -11.10 -2.36 5.83
CA TRP A 39 -10.46 -1.66 6.94
C TRP A 39 -10.97 -2.13 8.30
N LYS A 40 -12.29 -2.33 8.42
CA LYS A 40 -12.92 -2.83 9.65
C LYS A 40 -12.47 -4.27 9.94
N GLU A 41 -12.45 -5.11 8.91
CA GLU A 41 -12.08 -6.52 9.01
C GLU A 41 -10.60 -6.74 9.34
N ILE A 42 -9.70 -5.98 8.70
CA ILE A 42 -8.24 -6.11 8.91
C ILE A 42 -7.81 -5.44 10.23
N VAL A 43 -8.33 -4.26 10.55
CA VAL A 43 -7.86 -3.47 11.71
C VAL A 43 -8.64 -3.78 12.98
N GLN A 44 -9.94 -4.02 12.90
CA GLN A 44 -10.77 -4.28 14.10
C GLN A 44 -10.98 -5.77 14.35
N GLU A 45 -11.30 -6.55 13.32
CA GLU A 45 -11.54 -8.00 13.50
C GLU A 45 -10.27 -8.84 13.36
N HIS A 46 -9.17 -8.22 12.92
CA HIS A 46 -7.87 -8.84 12.73
C HIS A 46 -7.93 -10.16 11.93
N ASN A 47 -8.89 -10.22 10.98
CA ASN A 47 -9.15 -11.38 10.14
C ASN A 47 -9.19 -12.71 10.93
N MET A 48 -9.84 -12.72 12.11
CA MET A 48 -10.25 -13.97 12.75
C MET A 48 -11.33 -14.60 11.89
N ALA A 49 -10.92 -15.38 10.89
CA ALA A 49 -11.82 -16.35 10.27
C ALA A 49 -12.39 -17.21 11.40
N LEU A 50 -13.70 -17.12 11.60
CA LEU A 50 -14.47 -17.99 12.49
C LEU A 50 -14.02 -19.44 12.26
N ALA A 51 -13.49 -20.07 13.32
CA ALA A 51 -13.25 -21.51 13.36
C ALA A 51 -14.54 -22.26 13.69
#